data_AF-X0QQ95-F1
#
_entry.id   AF-X0QQ95-F1
#
_cell.length_a   1.000
_cell.length_b   1.000
_cell.length_c   1.000
_cell.angle_alpha   90.00
_cell.angle_beta   90.00
_cell.angle_gamma   90.00
#
_symmetry.space_group_name_H-M   'P 1'
#
loop_
_entity.id
_entity.type
_entity.pdbx_description
1 polymer ?
#
loop_
_entity_poly.entity_id
_entity_poly.type
_entity_poly.pdbx_seq_one_letter_code
_entity_poly.pdbx_strand_id
1 'polypeptide(L)' 'MNNKGFVAGTLIHTDKGLVPIQDIKVGDLILSKPVLFKPEDGSGDIEYKPVISTFTSPKKERIFKVEYFNETVAKQGKKR' A
#
# COMPACT_ATOMS: atom_id res chain seq x y z
N MET A 1 9.67 18.66 5.12
CA MET A 1 10.25 17.37 4.68
C MET A 1 9.54 16.96 3.40
N ASN A 2 10.28 16.55 2.37
CA ASN A 2 9.69 16.07 1.11
C ASN A 2 9.39 14.56 1.29
N ASN A 3 8.31 14.22 1.99
CA ASN A 3 7.96 12.84 2.35
C ASN A 3 7.37 12.09 1.16
N LYS A 4 8.11 11.97 0.05
CA LYS A 4 7.61 11.36 -1.18
C LYS A 4 8.37 10.06 -1.44
N GLY A 5 7.63 8.95 -1.44
CA GLY A 5 8.10 7.66 -1.94
C GLY A 5 8.12 6.55 -0.89
N PHE A 6 8.17 5.32 -1.40
CA PHE A 6 8.38 4.09 -0.62
C PHE A 6 9.69 3.45 -1.06
N VAL A 7 10.21 2.55 -0.23
CA VAL A 7 11.42 1.80 -0.55
C VAL A 7 11.16 0.79 -1.68
N ALA A 8 12.18 0.49 -2.48
CA ALA A 8 12.10 -0.62 -3.42
C ALA A 8 11.81 -1.93 -2.66
N GLY A 9 10.96 -2.77 -3.25
CA GLY A 9 10.45 -4.00 -2.64
C GLY A 9 9.13 -3.83 -1.87
N THR A 10 8.65 -2.60 -1.64
CA THR A 10 7.28 -2.40 -1.14
C THR A 10 6.27 -2.97 -2.13
N LEU A 11 5.44 -3.91 -1.66
CA LEU A 11 4.43 -4.57 -2.49
C LEU A 11 3.16 -3.72 -2.59
N ILE A 12 2.63 -3.61 -3.81
CA ILE A 12 1.41 -2.88 -4.14
C ILE A 12 0.35 -3.90 -4.59
N HIS A 13 -0.88 -3.73 -4.11
CA HIS A 13 -2.03 -4.50 -4.59
C HIS A 13 -2.43 -4.02 -6.00
N THR A 14 -2.32 -4.91 -6.97
CA THR A 14 -2.73 -4.69 -8.36
C THR A 14 -3.80 -5.71 -8.77
N ASP A 15 -4.41 -5.51 -9.93
CA ASP A 15 -5.32 -6.47 -10.56
C ASP A 15 -4.64 -7.83 -10.85
N LYS A 16 -3.31 -7.86 -10.89
CA LYS A 16 -2.46 -9.05 -11.12
C LYS A 16 -1.90 -9.66 -9.82
N GLY A 17 -2.26 -9.12 -8.65
CA GLY A 17 -1.73 -9.51 -7.34
C GLY A 17 -0.71 -8.53 -6.77
N LEU A 18 0.19 -9.00 -5.92
CA LEU A 18 1.21 -8.16 -5.26
C LEU A 18 2.41 -7.92 -6.18
N VAL A 19 2.69 -6.66 -6.50
CA VAL A 19 3.79 -6.25 -7.38
C VAL A 19 4.70 -5.26 -6.65
N PRO A 20 6.04 -5.42 -6.68
CA PRO A 20 6.96 -4.43 -6.11
C PRO A 20 6.80 -3.05 -6.76
N ILE A 21 6.85 -1.99 -5.96
CA ILE A 21 6.58 -0.61 -6.42
C ILE A 21 7.51 -0.15 -7.56
N GLN A 22 8.74 -0.66 -7.62
CA GLN A 22 9.70 -0.33 -8.68
C GLN A 22 9.33 -0.92 -10.06
N ASP A 23 8.47 -1.93 -10.09
CA ASP A 23 8.05 -2.61 -11.33
C ASP A 23 6.71 -2.08 -11.87
N ILE A 24 6.03 -1.20 -11.11
CA ILE A 24 4.76 -0.56 -11.48
C ILE A 24 4.96 0.45 -12.61
N LYS A 25 4.08 0.42 -13.60
CA LYS A 25 4.10 1.29 -14.78
C LYS A 25 2.83 2.13 -14.90
N VAL A 26 2.93 3.22 -15.65
CA VAL A 26 1.75 4.01 -16.04
C VAL A 26 0.76 3.10 -16.77
N GLY A 27 -0.50 3.15 -16.36
CA GLY A 27 -1.57 2.30 -16.87
C GLY A 27 -1.83 1.02 -16.06
N ASP A 28 -0.91 0.59 -15.17
CA ASP A 28 -1.21 -0.54 -14.27
C ASP A 28 -2.37 -0.18 -13.34
N LEU A 29 -3.26 -1.15 -13.11
CA LEU A 29 -4.43 -1.00 -12.26
C LEU A 29 -4.08 -1.32 -10.81
N ILE A 30 -4.17 -0.31 -9.94
CA ILE A 30 -3.84 -0.43 -8.52
C ILE A 30 -5.07 -0.28 -7.63
N LEU A 31 -5.08 -1.04 -6.55
CA LEU A 31 -6.13 -0.98 -5.54
C LEU A 31 -6.11 0.40 -4.85
N SER A 32 -7.15 1.18 -5.06
CA SER A 32 -7.31 2.52 -4.50
C SER A 32 -8.54 2.54 -3.59
N LYS A 33 -8.40 3.17 -2.42
CA LYS A 33 -9.55 3.50 -1.58
C LYS A 33 -9.81 5.00 -1.70
N PRO A 34 -10.90 5.45 -2.35
CA PRO A 34 -11.23 6.86 -2.45
C PRO A 34 -11.53 7.37 -1.04
N VAL A 35 -10.61 8.17 -0.50
CA VAL A 35 -10.79 8.81 0.80
C VAL A 35 -11.63 10.06 0.57
N LEU A 36 -12.95 9.93 0.52
CA LEU A 36 -13.83 11.11 0.56
C LEU A 36 -14.79 11.08 1.74
N PHE A 37 -15.29 9.90 2.13
CA PHE A 37 -15.92 9.68 3.43
C PHE A 37 -15.51 8.29 3.90
N LYS A 38 -14.93 8.17 5.09
CA LYS A 38 -14.91 6.89 5.81
C LYS A 38 -16.24 6.83 6.56
N PRO A 39 -17.19 5.99 6.16
CA PRO A 39 -18.24 5.58 7.07
C PRO A 39 -17.58 4.81 8.23
N GLU A 40 -18.14 4.93 9.44
CA GLU A 40 -17.55 4.32 10.65
C GLU A 40 -17.48 2.78 10.57
N ASP A 41 -18.28 2.17 9.70
CA ASP A 41 -18.29 0.73 9.41
C ASP A 41 -17.15 0.27 8.47
N GLY A 42 -16.33 1.19 7.95
CA GLY A 42 -15.22 0.89 7.06
C GLY A 42 -15.62 0.59 5.61
N SER A 43 -16.91 0.63 5.26
CA SER A 43 -17.39 0.57 3.88
C SER A 43 -16.90 1.79 3.09
N GLY A 44 -16.92 1.71 1.76
CA GLY A 44 -16.24 2.67 0.91
C GLY A 44 -15.54 1.90 -0.19
N ASP A 45 -16.05 2.10 -1.40
CA ASP A 45 -15.78 1.24 -2.55
C ASP A 45 -14.28 1.23 -2.84
N ILE A 46 -13.65 0.08 -2.59
CA ILE A 46 -12.30 -0.16 -3.04
C ILE A 46 -12.36 -0.36 -4.55
N GLU A 47 -11.62 0.45 -5.30
CA GLU A 47 -11.66 0.46 -6.76
C GLU A 47 -10.27 0.35 -7.36
N TYR A 48 -10.15 -0.30 -8.51
CA TYR A 48 -8.90 -0.34 -9.26
C TYR A 48 -8.78 0.89 -10.15
N LYS A 49 -7.69 1.64 -10.01
CA LYS A 49 -7.40 2.82 -10.83
C LYS A 49 -6.08 2.68 -11.59
N PRO A 50 -6.01 3.23 -12.82
CA PRO A 50 -4.76 3.25 -13.56
C PRO A 50 -3.77 4.23 -12.92
N VAL A 51 -2.51 3.83 -12.83
CA VAL A 51 -1.41 4.72 -12.46
C VAL A 51 -1.23 5.78 -13.54
N ILE A 52 -1.28 7.04 -13.14
CA ILE A 52 -1.16 8.19 -14.07
C ILE A 52 0.28 8.70 -14.21
N SER A 53 1.13 8.47 -13.21
CA SER A 53 2.53 8.90 -13.21
C SER A 53 3.35 8.07 -12.22
N THR A 54 4.65 7.99 -12.48
CA THR A 54 5.63 7.38 -11.59
C THR A 54 6.80 8.35 -11.42
N PHE A 55 7.49 8.26 -10.29
CA PHE A 55 8.73 8.99 -10.08
C PHE A 55 9.71 8.11 -9.30
N THR A 56 11.01 8.35 -9.51
CA THR A 56 12.08 7.72 -8.74
C THR A 56 12.93 8.82 -8.12
N SER A 57 13.24 8.69 -6.83
CA SER A 57 14.11 9.65 -6.16
C SER A 57 15.53 9.57 -6.74
N PRO A 58 16.17 10.71 -7.08
CA PRO A 58 17.48 10.71 -7.73
C PRO A 58 18.61 10.25 -6.80
N LYS A 59 18.36 10.27 -5.48
CA LYS A 59 19.30 9.81 -4.44
C LYS A 59 18.54 9.12 -3.33
N LYS A 60 19.26 8.30 -2.56
CA LYS A 60 18.73 7.67 -1.34
C LYS A 60 18.46 8.76 -0.30
N GLU A 61 17.24 8.76 0.22
CA GLU A 61 16.82 9.63 1.32
C GLU A 61 16.73 8.83 2.63
N ARG A 62 16.50 9.52 3.75
CA ARG A 62 16.29 8.86 5.04
C ARG A 62 15.04 7.98 4.97
N ILE A 63 15.19 6.71 5.37
CA ILE A 63 14.11 5.73 5.41
C ILE A 63 13.56 5.63 6.84
N PHE A 64 12.25 5.60 6.97
CA PHE A 64 11.55 5.30 8.23
C PHE A 64 10.84 3.96 8.09
N LYS A 65 10.94 3.11 9.11
CA LYS A 65 10.24 1.82 9.18
C LYS A 65 9.07 1.96 10.16
N VAL A 66 7.88 1.58 9.71
CA VAL A 66 6.68 1.50 10.54
C VAL A 66 6.31 0.02 10.64
N GLU A 67 6.19 -0.50 11.86
CA GLU A 67 5.80 -1.88 12.12
C GLU A 67 4.45 -1.89 12.85
N TYR A 68 3.53 -2.73 12.38
CA TYR A 68 2.25 -2.96 13.02
C TYR A 68 2.25 -4.36 13.61
N PHE A 69 1.83 -4.47 14.88
CA PHE A 69 1.60 -5.75 15.53
C PHE A 69 0.10 -6.05 15.46
N ASN A 70 -0.30 -7.04 14.66
CA ASN A 70 -1.69 -7.49 14.63
C ASN A 70 -1.96 -8.40 15.84
N GLU A 71 -2.67 -7.87 16.85
CA GLU A 71 -3.05 -8.63 18.06
C GLU A 71 -4.01 -9.81 17.77
N THR A 72 -4.67 -9.82 16.62
CA THR A 72 -5.69 -10.81 16.25
C THR A 72 -5.14 -12.20 15.91
N VAL A 73 -3.85 -12.35 15.60
CA VAL A 73 -3.24 -13.67 15.36
C VAL A 73 -2.85 -14.38 16.67
N ALA A 74 -2.69 -13.64 17.77
CA ALA A 74 -2.26 -14.21 19.06
C ALA A 74 -3.35 -15.04 19.78
N LYS A 75 -4.64 -14.89 19.41
CA LYS A 75 -5.75 -15.62 20.07
C LYS A 75 -6.08 -16.98 19.45
N GLN A 76 -5.55 -17.32 18.27
CA GLN A 76 -5.81 -18.62 17.64
C GLN A 76 -4.89 -19.77 18.13
N GLY A 77 -3.91 -19.47 18.99
CA GLY A 77 -2.98 -20.47 19.54
C GLY A 77 -3.37 -21.08 20.90
N LYS A 78 -4.54 -20.73 21.48
CA LYS A 78 -4.97 -21.27 22.79
C LYS A 78 -6.25 -22.10 22.65
N LYS A 79 -6.13 -23.27 22.00
CA LYS A 79 -6.98 -24.43 22.34
C LYS A 79 -6.16 -25.31 23.29
N ARG A 80 -6.49 -25.27 24.58
CA ARG A 80 -6.23 -26.36 25.52
C ARG A 80 -7.58 -26.85 26.01
#